data_AF-A0A423ES56-F1
#
_entry.id   AF-A0A423ES56-F1
#
_cell.length_a   1.000
_cell.length_b   1.000
_cell.length_c   1.000
_cell.angle_alpha   90.00
_cell.angle_beta   90.00
_cell.angle_gamma   90.00
#
_symmetry.space_group_name_H-M   'P 1'
#
loop_
_entity.id
_entity.type
_entity.pdbx_description
1 polymer ?
#
loop_
_entity_poly.entity_id
_entity_poly.type
_entity_poly.pdbx_seq_one_letter_code
_entity_poly.pdbx_strand_id
1 'polypeptide(L)'
;MRTLIGIVGSVCFATVVYADAQSKSISMSFDECQSYQASTIAKLNVPASDIEPIVNSSVLTITRVYTADGSVLISCSKPDQKMVVTMSSKGR
;
A
#
# COMPACT_ATOMS: atom_id res chain seq x y z
N MET A 1 -1.60 -41.55 43.12
CA MET A 1 -1.82 -40.36 42.27
C MET A 1 -0.50 -39.60 42.27
N ARG A 2 0.29 -39.43 41.19
CA ARG A 2 -0.04 -39.11 39.77
C ARG A 2 -1.07 -37.97 39.72
N THR A 3 -0.81 -36.75 39.24
CA THR A 3 0.38 -36.12 38.62
C THR A 3 0.23 -34.57 38.82
N LEU A 4 1.02 -33.60 38.34
CA LEU A 4 2.05 -33.50 37.29
C LEU A 4 2.97 -32.29 37.61
N ILE A 5 4.25 -32.29 37.20
CA ILE A 5 5.10 -31.09 37.21
C ILE A 5 4.75 -30.26 35.96
N GLY A 6 3.97 -29.18 36.14
CA GLY A 6 3.64 -28.23 35.08
C GLY A 6 4.70 -27.13 34.98
N ILE A 7 5.55 -27.21 33.96
CA ILE A 7 6.55 -26.19 33.66
C ILE A 7 5.83 -24.88 33.32
N VAL A 8 6.12 -23.81 34.07
CA VAL A 8 5.67 -22.44 33.73
C VAL A 8 6.53 -21.94 32.56
N GLY A 9 6.22 -22.45 31.37
CA GLY A 9 6.79 -21.95 30.12
C GLY A 9 6.23 -20.57 29.85
N SER A 10 7.05 -19.54 30.00
CA SER A 10 6.68 -18.18 29.61
C SER A 10 6.60 -18.11 28.09
N VAL A 11 5.41 -18.35 27.54
CA VAL A 11 5.17 -18.27 26.10
C VAL A 11 5.13 -16.80 25.71
N CYS A 12 6.25 -16.28 25.22
CA CYS A 12 6.31 -14.97 24.61
C CYS A 12 5.45 -14.97 23.33
N PHE A 13 4.17 -14.63 23.45
CA PHE A 13 3.32 -14.29 22.32
C PHE A 13 3.87 -13.02 21.68
N ALA A 14 4.74 -13.18 20.69
CA ALA A 14 5.17 -12.07 19.85
C ALA A 14 3.94 -11.53 19.12
N THR A 15 3.44 -10.37 19.56
CA THR A 15 2.36 -9.66 18.91
C THR A 15 2.83 -9.13 17.56
N VAL A 16 2.67 -9.95 16.53
CA VAL A 16 2.85 -9.57 15.14
C VAL A 16 1.81 -8.51 14.78
N VAL A 17 2.19 -7.24 14.96
CA VAL A 17 1.40 -6.09 14.51
C VAL A 17 1.50 -6.02 12.98
N TYR A 18 0.55 -6.65 12.30
CA TYR A 18 0.35 -6.44 10.87
C TYR A 18 -0.09 -5.00 10.64
N ALA A 19 0.58 -4.30 9.72
CA ALA A 19 0.08 -3.01 9.24
C ALA A 19 -1.15 -3.26 8.36
N ASP A 20 -2.28 -2.63 8.69
CA ASP A 20 -3.48 -2.73 7.86
C ASP A 20 -3.25 -2.00 6.53
N ALA A 21 -3.11 -2.81 5.48
CA ALA A 21 -2.85 -2.37 4.13
C ALA A 21 -3.56 -3.29 3.14
N GLN A 22 -4.43 -2.72 2.31
CA GLN A 22 -5.16 -3.45 1.28
C GLN A 22 -4.51 -3.15 -0.07
N SER A 23 -4.06 -4.18 -0.78
CA SER A 23 -3.45 -4.04 -2.10
C SER A 23 -4.25 -4.78 -3.16
N LYS A 24 -4.45 -4.14 -4.32
CA LYS A 24 -5.09 -4.73 -5.48
C LYS A 24 -4.26 -4.49 -6.73
N SER A 25 -3.99 -5.55 -7.47
CA SER A 25 -3.40 -5.48 -8.81
C SER A 25 -4.48 -5.56 -9.89
N ILE A 26 -4.28 -4.86 -11.01
CA ILE A 26 -5.16 -4.85 -12.17
C ILE A 26 -4.28 -4.81 -13.42
N SER A 27 -4.41 -5.79 -14.32
CA SER A 27 -3.69 -5.80 -15.60
C SER A 27 -4.19 -4.70 -16.53
N MET A 28 -3.28 -3.90 -17.08
CA MET A 28 -3.55 -2.80 -18.03
C MET A 28 -2.25 -2.31 -18.66
N SER A 29 -2.33 -1.57 -19.77
CA SER A 29 -1.14 -0.93 -20.34
C SER A 29 -0.60 0.19 -19.44
N PHE A 30 0.66 0.59 -19.68
CA PHE A 30 1.30 1.65 -18.92
C PHE A 30 0.60 3.00 -19.10
N ASP A 31 0.17 3.32 -20.32
CA ASP A 31 -0.44 4.61 -20.66
C ASP A 31 -1.88 4.70 -20.10
N GLU A 32 -2.63 3.59 -20.11
CA GLU A 32 -3.91 3.48 -19.38
C GLU A 32 -3.71 3.66 -17.87
N CYS A 33 -2.66 3.05 -17.30
CA CYS A 33 -2.35 3.17 -15.89
C CYS A 33 -2.00 4.60 -15.49
N GLN A 34 -1.17 5.31 -16.27
CA GLN A 34 -0.86 6.72 -16.03
C GLN A 34 -2.13 7.59 -16.12
N SER A 35 -3.01 7.31 -17.09
CA SER A 35 -4.31 7.99 -17.24
C SER A 35 -5.23 7.74 -16.04
N TYR A 36 -5.27 6.50 -15.53
CA TYR A 36 -6.03 6.13 -14.33
C TYR A 36 -5.43 6.75 -13.06
N GLN A 37 -4.10 6.78 -12.94
CA GLN A 37 -3.36 7.40 -11.84
C GLN A 37 -3.69 8.89 -11.74
N ALA A 38 -3.54 9.64 -12.85
CA ALA A 38 -3.90 11.06 -12.90
C ALA A 38 -5.38 11.30 -12.57
N SER A 39 -6.28 10.48 -13.14
CA SER A 39 -7.72 10.55 -12.87
C SER A 39 -8.07 10.26 -11.40
N THR A 40 -7.32 9.38 -10.74
CA THR A 40 -7.53 9.01 -9.33
C THR A 40 -7.05 10.13 -8.41
N ILE A 41 -5.85 10.67 -8.66
CA ILE A 41 -5.29 11.82 -7.93
C ILE A 41 -6.25 13.02 -8.02
N ALA A 42 -6.76 13.33 -9.22
CA ALA A 42 -7.72 14.41 -9.41
C ALA A 42 -9.03 14.18 -8.64
N LYS A 43 -9.55 12.95 -8.60
CA LYS A 43 -10.77 12.59 -7.84
C LYS A 43 -10.57 12.63 -6.32
N LEU A 44 -9.36 12.41 -5.82
CA LEU A 44 -9.05 12.52 -4.39
C LEU A 44 -9.04 13.98 -3.91
N ASN A 45 -8.86 14.95 -4.82
CA ASN A 45 -8.95 16.39 -4.55
C ASN A 45 -8.11 16.84 -3.33
N VAL A 46 -6.91 16.29 -3.21
CA VAL A 46 -5.97 16.60 -2.11
C VAL A 46 -5.05 17.78 -2.47
N PRO A 47 -4.49 18.49 -1.47
CA PRO A 47 -3.42 19.47 -1.70
C PRO A 47 -2.22 18.88 -2.44
N ALA A 48 -1.54 19.71 -3.24
CA ALA A 48 -0.34 19.28 -3.97
C ALA A 48 0.82 18.84 -3.04
N SER A 49 0.85 19.30 -1.79
CA SER A 49 1.81 18.88 -0.75
C SER A 49 1.65 17.43 -0.29
N ASP A 50 0.49 16.84 -0.58
CA ASP A 50 0.12 15.48 -0.19
C ASP A 50 0.27 14.47 -1.33
N ILE A 51 0.74 14.92 -2.50
CA ILE A 51 1.05 14.09 -3.67
C ILE A 51 2.57 13.93 -3.78
N GLU A 52 3.07 12.76 -3.39
CA GLU A 52 4.50 12.44 -3.32
C GLU A 52 4.90 11.45 -4.44
N PRO A 53 5.52 11.91 -5.54
CA PRO A 53 6.09 11.02 -6.55
C PRO A 53 7.37 10.36 -5.99
N ILE A 54 7.30 9.06 -5.73
CA ILE A 54 8.43 8.25 -5.23
C ILE A 54 9.30 7.78 -6.40
N VAL A 55 8.67 7.39 -7.51
CA VAL A 55 9.34 7.02 -8.77
C VAL A 55 8.60 7.66 -9.93
N ASN A 56 9.31 8.29 -10.85
CA ASN A 56 8.76 8.80 -12.10
C ASN A 56 9.74 8.52 -13.25
N SER A 57 9.40 7.56 -14.11
CA SER A 57 10.25 7.11 -15.22
C SER A 57 9.40 6.63 -16.42
N SER A 58 10.05 6.37 -17.55
CA SER A 58 9.41 5.89 -18.79
C SER A 58 8.89 4.44 -18.75
N VAL A 59 9.15 3.71 -17.65
CA VAL A 59 8.75 2.29 -17.48
C VAL A 59 8.08 1.99 -16.14
N LEU A 60 8.21 2.88 -15.16
CA LEU A 60 7.66 2.73 -13.81
C LEU A 60 7.30 4.11 -13.24
N THR A 61 6.06 4.29 -12.79
CA THR A 61 5.66 5.39 -11.89
C THR A 61 5.19 4.82 -10.56
N ILE A 62 5.53 5.48 -9.46
CA ILE A 62 5.03 5.20 -8.12
C ILE A 62 4.73 6.55 -7.46
N THR A 63 3.48 6.79 -7.11
CA THR A 63 3.06 8.01 -6.39
C THR A 63 2.29 7.61 -5.14
N ARG A 64 2.70 8.17 -4.00
CA ARG A 64 1.92 8.13 -2.77
C ARG A 64 1.04 9.38 -2.71
N VAL A 65 -0.20 9.21 -2.34
CA VAL A 65 -1.16 10.27 -2.08
C VAL A 65 -1.57 10.15 -0.62
N TYR A 66 -1.30 11.15 0.20
CA TYR A 66 -1.82 11.21 1.56
C TYR A 66 -3.27 11.70 1.53
N THR A 67 -4.12 11.11 2.36
CA THR A 67 -5.53 11.47 2.51
C THR A 67 -5.84 11.64 4.00
N ALA A 68 -7.01 12.18 4.34
CA ALA A 68 -7.43 12.30 5.75
C ALA A 68 -7.46 10.95 6.49
N ASP A 69 -7.75 9.86 5.76
CA ASP A 69 -7.90 8.51 6.31
C ASP A 69 -6.63 7.64 6.18
N GLY A 70 -5.52 8.19 5.67
CA GLY A 70 -4.25 7.47 5.56
C GLY A 70 -3.44 7.79 4.29
N SER A 71 -3.09 6.78 3.51
CA SER A 71 -2.40 6.97 2.22
C SER A 71 -2.75 5.93 1.16
N VAL A 72 -2.74 6.37 -0.10
CA VAL A 72 -2.93 5.55 -1.30
C VAL A 72 -1.65 5.57 -2.13
N LEU A 73 -1.05 4.41 -2.34
CA LEU A 73 0.11 4.21 -3.20
C LEU A 73 -0.35 3.65 -4.54
N ILE A 74 -0.13 4.39 -5.62
CA ILE A 74 -0.45 3.98 -6.99
C ILE A 74 0.86 3.70 -7.72
N SER A 75 1.00 2.49 -8.25
CA SER A 75 2.16 2.03 -9.02
C SER A 75 1.74 1.56 -10.41
N CYS A 76 2.39 2.07 -11.45
CA CYS A 76 2.21 1.66 -12.83
C CYS A 76 3.51 1.05 -13.35
N SER A 77 3.48 -0.23 -13.74
CA SER A 77 4.66 -0.93 -14.26
C SER A 77 4.45 -1.36 -15.70
N LYS A 78 5.26 -0.81 -16.60
CA LYS A 78 5.30 -1.17 -18.03
C LYS A 78 5.76 -2.60 -18.29
N PRO A 79 6.84 -3.14 -17.67
CA PRO A 79 7.25 -4.52 -17.90
C PRO A 79 6.26 -5.54 -17.32
N ASP A 80 5.55 -5.20 -16.25
CA ASP A 80 4.53 -6.09 -15.65
C ASP A 80 3.14 -5.97 -16.29
N GLN A 81 2.89 -4.94 -17.12
CA GLN A 81 1.57 -4.61 -17.68
C GLN A 81 0.45 -4.58 -16.63
N LYS A 82 0.72 -3.95 -15.48
CA LYS A 82 -0.22 -3.85 -14.37
C LYS A 82 -0.13 -2.54 -13.62
N MET A 83 -1.28 -2.13 -13.09
CA MET A 83 -1.39 -1.23 -11.96
C MET A 83 -1.37 -2.02 -10.65
N VAL A 84 -0.75 -1.46 -9.61
CA VAL A 84 -0.96 -1.87 -8.22
C VAL A 84 -1.41 -0.64 -7.43
N VAL A 85 -2.56 -0.76 -6.75
CA VAL A 85 -3.03 0.25 -5.79
C VAL A 85 -2.98 -0.36 -4.41
N THR A 86 -2.25 0.27 -3.49
CA THR A 86 -2.17 -0.12 -2.09
C THR A 86 -2.69 1.02 -1.21
N MET A 87 -3.75 0.76 -0.46
CA MET A 87 -4.30 1.68 0.53
C MET A 87 -3.82 1.27 1.92
N SER A 88 -3.47 2.22 2.76
CA SER A 88 -3.16 1.99 4.18
C SER A 88 -3.82 3.05 5.04
N SER A 89 -4.30 2.64 6.21
CA SER A 89 -4.82 3.53 7.26
C SER A 89 -3.72 4.39 7.91
N LYS A 90 -2.45 4.16 7.58
CA LYS A 90 -1.34 5.00 8.02
C LYS A 90 -1.13 6.19 7.07
N GLY A 91 -1.33 7.39 7.61
CA GLY A 91 -0.99 8.67 6.98
C GLY A 91 0.51 8.98 7.05
N ARG A 92 0.84 10.28 7.10
CA ARG A 92 2.21 10.79 7.20
C ARG A 92 2.80 10.61 8.59
#